data_AF-A0A6A4MQ51-F1
#
_entry.id   AF-A0A6A4MQ51-F1
#
_cell.length_a   1.000
_cell.length_b   1.000
_cell.length_c   1.000
_cell.angle_alpha   90.00
_cell.angle_beta   90.00
_cell.angle_gamma   90.00
#
_symmetry.space_group_name_H-M   'P 1'
#
loop_
_entity.id
_entity.type
_entity.pdbx_description
1 polymer ?
#
loop_
_entity_poly.entity_id
_entity_poly.type
_entity_poly.pdbx_seq_one_letter_code
_entity_poly.pdbx_strand_id
1 'polypeptide(L)'
;MGGKDKRLLLNARALSSLHLLLLSLFLFSSGIPCIAQGDNSSFSSSSFPLPPKYIPPDNYLINCGSPVNTLLDDGRTFMSDPESSSFLSTDENISTSVDSISLSSSSSSSSSPSVDSLPLYLTARIFQHESTYEFPIFKPGRHWLRLYFHPLPNQKYNLLTAVFSVTADTTVVLNQFSVENNTTMVFKEYLINISSNGLSIKFSPIGNSFAFINAIELISAPDGLIPDSSNALEVSYWLNVGGPIITPQNDTLWRTWLPDTQFMEFPEGAKDVSGAPNIIKYSAGGEATPFIAPNWVYATAEEMADPGVADANFNLT
;
A
#
# COMPACT_ATOMS: atom_id res chain seq x y z
N MET A 1 -53.16 0.79 -41.00
CA MET A 1 -52.74 0.34 -39.66
C MET A 1 -51.22 0.30 -39.70
N GLY A 2 -50.45 1.28 -39.23
CA GLY A 2 -50.55 1.92 -37.93
C GLY A 2 -49.55 1.23 -37.00
N GLY A 3 -48.27 1.63 -37.09
CA GLY A 3 -47.20 1.10 -36.25
C GLY A 3 -45.94 1.95 -36.41
N LYS A 4 -45.80 2.95 -35.54
CA LYS A 4 -44.57 3.73 -35.35
C LYS A 4 -43.63 2.89 -34.51
N ASP A 5 -42.36 2.79 -34.91
CA ASP A 5 -41.27 2.74 -33.94
C ASP A 5 -40.08 3.55 -34.45
N LYS A 6 -39.68 4.51 -33.62
CA LYS A 6 -38.51 5.37 -33.77
C LYS A 6 -37.57 5.03 -32.61
N ARG A 7 -36.27 5.13 -32.90
CA ARG A 7 -35.14 5.34 -31.96
C ARG A 7 -34.73 4.08 -31.17
N LEU A 8 -33.48 3.81 -30.85
CA LEU A 8 -32.24 4.61 -30.84
C LEU A 8 -31.06 3.63 -30.94
N LEU A 9 -30.06 3.97 -31.77
CA LEU A 9 -28.71 3.40 -31.68
C LEU A 9 -28.07 3.85 -30.36
N LEU A 10 -27.56 2.91 -29.57
CA LEU A 10 -26.49 3.18 -28.60
C LEU A 10 -25.41 2.11 -28.74
N ASN A 11 -24.31 2.49 -29.37
CA ASN A 11 -23.01 1.85 -29.19
C ASN A 11 -22.53 2.20 -27.79
N ALA A 12 -22.27 1.20 -26.94
CA ALA A 12 -21.46 1.37 -25.74
C ALA A 12 -20.43 0.23 -25.69
N ARG A 13 -19.19 0.57 -26.04
CA ARG A 13 -18.01 -0.23 -25.71
C ARG A 13 -17.85 -0.17 -24.19
N ALA A 14 -18.13 -1.27 -23.50
CA ALA A 14 -17.74 -1.41 -22.10
C ALA A 14 -16.28 -1.88 -22.06
N LEU A 15 -15.39 -1.00 -21.60
CA LEU A 15 -14.05 -1.33 -21.16
C LEU A 15 -14.18 -2.23 -19.92
N SER A 16 -13.77 -3.49 -20.08
CA SER A 16 -13.65 -4.48 -19.01
C SER A 16 -12.45 -4.12 -18.12
N SER A 17 -12.72 -3.38 -17.05
CA SER A 17 -11.85 -3.28 -15.87
C SER A 17 -12.20 -4.43 -14.94
N LEU A 18 -11.46 -5.54 -15.03
CA LEU A 18 -11.64 -6.69 -14.15
C LEU A 18 -10.85 -6.42 -12.86
N HIS A 19 -11.48 -5.80 -11.87
CA HIS A 19 -10.94 -5.72 -10.52
C HIS A 19 -11.06 -7.12 -9.89
N LEU A 20 -9.94 -7.81 -9.72
CA LEU A 20 -9.90 -9.09 -9.03
C LEU A 20 -9.85 -8.83 -7.52
N LEU A 21 -11.02 -8.79 -6.88
CA LEU A 21 -11.13 -8.76 -5.42
C LEU A 21 -10.94 -10.20 -4.91
N LEU A 22 -9.81 -10.48 -4.24
CA LEU A 22 -9.62 -11.78 -3.58
C LEU A 22 -10.28 -11.72 -2.20
N LEU A 23 -11.56 -12.11 -2.11
CA LEU A 23 -12.26 -12.28 -0.85
C LEU A 23 -12.08 -13.73 -0.38
N SER A 24 -11.33 -13.97 0.69
CA SER A 24 -11.23 -15.30 1.29
C SER A 24 -12.45 -15.56 2.19
N LEU A 25 -13.51 -16.15 1.63
CA LEU A 25 -14.61 -16.70 2.42
C LEU A 25 -14.16 -17.99 3.14
N PHE A 26 -13.91 -17.90 4.44
CA PHE A 26 -13.82 -19.09 5.29
C PHE A 26 -15.23 -19.46 5.77
N LEU A 27 -15.81 -20.51 5.18
CA LEU A 27 -17.03 -21.14 5.69
C LEU A 27 -16.68 -21.90 6.98
N PHE A 28 -16.95 -21.31 8.14
CA PHE A 28 -16.92 -22.04 9.40
C PHE A 28 -18.14 -22.97 9.48
N SER A 29 -17.92 -24.28 9.31
CA SER A 29 -18.91 -25.29 9.67
C SER A 29 -19.04 -25.36 11.20
N SER A 30 -20.28 -25.32 11.66
CA SER A 30 -20.72 -25.14 13.04
C SER A 30 -20.47 -26.33 14.00
N GLY A 31 -20.28 -25.96 15.28
CA GLY A 31 -20.29 -26.82 16.48
C GLY A 31 -19.10 -26.48 17.38
N ILE A 32 -19.19 -25.83 18.54
CA ILE A 32 -20.00 -26.05 19.77
C ILE A 32 -20.00 -24.72 20.56
N PRO A 33 -21.03 -24.36 21.36
CA PRO A 33 -21.05 -23.08 22.07
C PRO A 33 -20.20 -23.13 23.34
N CYS A 34 -19.36 -22.11 23.55
CA CYS A 34 -18.88 -21.76 24.89
C CYS A 34 -19.29 -20.32 25.21
N ILE A 35 -20.19 -20.21 26.18
CA ILE A 35 -20.58 -18.96 26.81
C ILE A 35 -19.40 -18.48 27.66
N ALA A 36 -18.95 -17.25 27.46
CA ALA A 36 -18.10 -16.54 28.42
C ALA A 36 -18.80 -15.22 28.80
N GLN A 37 -19.26 -15.16 30.05
CA GLN A 37 -19.75 -13.94 30.69
C GLN A 37 -18.60 -12.95 30.84
N GLY A 38 -18.88 -11.68 30.56
CA GLY A 38 -17.93 -10.59 30.77
C GLY A 38 -17.76 -10.29 32.25
N ASP A 39 -16.50 -10.30 32.70
CA ASP A 39 -16.11 -9.67 33.95
C ASP A 39 -15.27 -8.43 33.66
N ASN A 40 -15.71 -7.33 34.26
CA ASN A 40 -15.14 -6.00 34.18
C ASN A 40 -13.93 -5.94 35.12
N SER A 41 -12.72 -6.20 34.62
CA SER A 41 -11.49 -6.04 35.40
C SER A 41 -10.48 -5.18 34.65
N SER A 42 -10.05 -4.11 35.34
CA SER A 42 -9.03 -3.13 34.98
C SER A 42 -7.88 -3.66 34.11
N PHE A 43 -7.68 -3.03 32.95
CA PHE A 43 -6.58 -3.31 32.04
C PHE A 43 -5.23 -2.96 32.69
N SER A 44 -4.52 -3.99 33.13
CA SER A 44 -3.09 -3.94 33.42
C SER A 44 -2.33 -3.88 32.09
N SER A 45 -1.40 -2.93 31.97
CA SER A 45 -0.51 -2.74 30.82
C SER A 45 0.49 -3.90 30.71
N SER A 46 0.05 -5.06 30.22
CA SER A 46 0.94 -6.13 29.80
C SER A 46 1.44 -5.83 28.39
N SER A 47 2.75 -5.62 28.24
CA SER A 47 3.42 -5.48 26.95
C SER A 47 3.02 -6.62 26.01
N PHE A 48 2.36 -6.26 24.91
CA PHE A 48 1.87 -7.21 23.91
C PHE A 48 3.07 -7.88 23.19
N PRO A 49 3.05 -9.19 22.94
CA PRO A 49 4.04 -9.81 22.08
C PRO A 49 3.85 -9.28 20.66
N LEU A 50 4.81 -8.51 20.17
CA LEU A 50 4.82 -8.03 18.79
C LEU A 50 4.90 -9.24 17.84
N PRO A 51 4.23 -9.18 16.67
CA PRO A 51 4.37 -10.23 15.66
C PRO A 51 5.84 -10.33 15.21
N PRO A 52 6.31 -11.51 14.76
CA PRO A 52 7.69 -11.68 14.30
C PRO A 52 7.95 -10.72 13.13
N LYS A 53 8.91 -9.81 13.31
CA LYS A 53 9.32 -8.86 12.27
C LYS A 53 10.05 -9.61 11.17
N TYR A 54 9.62 -9.42 9.93
CA TYR A 54 10.32 -9.99 8.79
C TYR A 54 11.66 -9.29 8.60
N ILE A 55 12.72 -10.07 8.36
CA ILE A 55 14.05 -9.54 8.04
C ILE A 55 14.31 -9.84 6.56
N PRO A 56 14.07 -8.87 5.66
CA PRO A 56 14.26 -9.06 4.24
C PRO A 56 15.75 -9.20 3.87
N PRO A 57 16.13 -10.22 3.09
CA PRO A 57 17.48 -10.33 2.51
C PRO A 57 17.89 -9.10 1.68
N ASP A 58 16.98 -8.56 0.88
CA ASP A 58 17.17 -7.35 0.10
C ASP A 58 16.35 -6.22 0.73
N ASN A 59 17.00 -5.14 1.18
CA ASN A 59 16.35 -4.06 1.93
C ASN A 59 16.96 -2.69 1.59
N TYR A 60 16.42 -2.05 0.56
CA TYR A 60 16.83 -0.71 0.15
C TYR A 60 15.74 0.29 0.52
N LEU A 61 16.04 1.19 1.45
CA LEU A 61 15.15 2.25 1.90
C LEU A 61 15.84 3.58 1.64
N ILE A 62 15.35 4.36 0.68
CA ILE A 62 16.00 5.60 0.23
C ILE A 62 15.05 6.78 0.46
N ASN A 63 15.51 7.80 1.19
CA ASN A 63 14.84 9.09 1.28
C ASN A 63 15.46 10.05 0.25
N CYS A 64 14.79 10.17 -0.89
CA CYS A 64 15.29 10.88 -2.06
C CYS A 64 15.26 12.40 -1.83
N GLY A 65 16.35 13.07 -2.13
CA GLY A 65 16.54 14.50 -1.88
C GLY A 65 17.03 14.83 -0.48
N SER A 66 17.04 13.86 0.46
CA SER A 66 17.42 14.12 1.84
C SER A 66 18.94 14.19 2.01
N PRO A 67 19.46 15.21 2.74
CA PRO A 67 20.89 15.30 3.05
C PRO A 67 21.30 14.39 4.21
N VAL A 68 20.35 13.83 4.96
CA VAL A 68 20.60 13.04 6.18
C VAL A 68 19.67 11.84 6.27
N ASN A 69 20.12 10.81 6.98
CA ASN A 69 19.32 9.60 7.16
C ASN A 69 18.06 9.91 7.97
N THR A 70 16.96 9.24 7.63
CA THR A 70 15.65 9.49 8.23
C THR A 70 15.20 8.26 9.01
N LEU A 71 15.12 8.39 10.34
CA LEU A 71 14.57 7.36 11.21
C LEU A 71 13.06 7.60 11.36
N LEU A 72 12.25 6.60 11.04
CA LEU A 72 10.81 6.61 11.25
C LEU A 72 10.45 6.01 12.62
N ASP A 73 9.25 6.32 13.10
CA ASP A 73 8.73 5.83 14.39
C ASP A 73 8.52 4.30 14.43
N ASP A 74 8.37 3.67 13.25
CA ASP A 74 8.33 2.20 13.09
C ASP A 74 9.71 1.52 13.17
N GLY A 75 10.76 2.32 13.37
CA GLY A 75 12.14 1.90 13.53
C GLY A 75 12.90 1.65 12.22
N ARG A 76 12.30 1.92 11.05
CA ARG A 76 13.02 1.92 9.77
C ARG A 76 13.91 3.15 9.66
N THR A 77 15.12 2.95 9.13
CA THR A 77 16.03 4.03 8.78
C THR A 77 16.18 4.08 7.26
N PHE A 78 15.79 5.19 6.66
CA PHE A 78 15.96 5.47 5.25
C PHE A 78 17.29 6.18 5.02
N MET A 79 18.05 5.67 4.06
CA MET A 79 19.33 6.22 3.62
C MET A 79 19.12 7.58 2.97
N SER A 80 20.04 8.49 3.26
CA SER A 80 20.12 9.78 2.59
C SER A 80 20.59 9.65 1.13
N ASP A 81 20.48 10.73 0.36
CA ASP A 81 21.04 10.79 -0.99
C ASP A 81 22.56 10.55 -1.02
N PRO A 82 23.39 11.14 -0.14
CA PRO A 82 24.82 10.84 -0.10
C PRO A 82 25.12 9.36 0.14
N GLU A 83 24.39 8.71 1.06
CA GLU A 83 24.61 7.30 1.40
C GLU A 83 24.10 6.35 0.29
N SER A 84 23.04 6.73 -0.41
CA SER A 84 22.45 5.96 -1.52
C SER A 84 23.03 6.30 -2.90
N SER A 85 23.99 7.23 -2.97
CA SER A 85 24.53 7.76 -4.22
C SER A 85 25.10 6.70 -5.16
N SER A 86 25.64 5.60 -4.63
CA SER A 86 26.17 4.48 -5.42
C SER A 86 25.10 3.74 -6.22
N PHE A 87 23.82 3.85 -5.83
CA PHE A 87 22.71 3.22 -6.55
C PHE A 87 22.19 4.10 -7.68
N LEU A 88 22.44 5.41 -7.67
CA LEU A 88 21.83 6.34 -8.60
C LEU A 88 22.80 6.73 -9.71
N SER A 89 22.42 6.42 -10.95
CA SER A 89 23.05 6.93 -12.17
C SER A 89 22.21 8.09 -12.73
N THR A 90 22.77 9.29 -12.66
CA THR A 90 22.16 10.54 -13.16
C THR A 90 23.23 11.58 -13.47
N ASP A 91 23.00 12.42 -14.47
CA ASP A 91 23.87 13.55 -14.82
C ASP A 91 23.56 14.82 -13.98
N GLU A 92 22.56 14.74 -13.09
CA GLU A 92 21.98 15.89 -12.41
C GLU A 92 21.89 15.67 -10.90
N ASN A 93 22.18 16.73 -10.14
CA ASN A 93 22.00 16.72 -8.69
C ASN A 93 21.02 17.81 -8.26
N ILE A 94 19.74 17.54 -8.49
CA ILE A 94 18.64 18.48 -8.19
C ILE A 94 17.76 17.85 -7.12
N SER A 95 17.58 18.57 -6.02
CA SER A 95 16.66 18.20 -4.95
C SER A 95 15.86 19.42 -4.48
N THR A 96 14.81 19.16 -3.72
CA THR A 96 13.98 20.16 -3.06
C THR A 96 13.51 19.63 -1.72
N SER A 97 13.22 20.52 -0.79
CA SER A 97 12.81 20.17 0.55
C SER A 97 11.88 21.22 1.15
N VAL A 98 11.07 20.80 2.11
CA VAL A 98 10.25 21.65 2.98
C VAL A 98 10.43 21.21 4.43
N ASP A 99 10.27 22.14 5.36
CA ASP A 99 10.43 21.83 6.79
C ASP A 99 9.22 21.06 7.35
N SER A 100 8.04 21.28 6.77
CA SER A 100 6.79 20.64 7.19
C SER A 100 5.75 20.67 6.07
N ILE A 101 4.79 19.74 6.14
CA ILE A 101 3.62 19.70 5.27
C ILE A 101 2.38 19.81 6.16
N SER A 102 1.47 20.72 5.81
CA SER A 102 0.18 20.83 6.50
C SER A 102 -0.74 19.73 5.99
N LEU A 103 -1.02 18.74 6.84
CA LEU A 103 -2.00 17.70 6.53
C LEU A 103 -3.40 18.31 6.58
N SER A 104 -3.99 18.59 5.41
CA SER A 104 -5.45 18.74 5.31
C SER A 104 -6.08 17.38 5.50
N SER A 105 -7.04 17.25 6.43
CA SER A 105 -7.73 16.03 6.87
C SER A 105 -8.62 15.35 5.81
N SER A 106 -8.35 15.56 4.52
CA SER A 106 -9.21 15.20 3.40
C SER A 106 -8.53 14.34 2.33
N SER A 107 -7.55 13.51 2.68
CA SER A 107 -6.99 12.52 1.76
C SER A 107 -7.71 11.17 1.88
N SER A 108 -8.97 11.17 1.43
CA SER A 108 -9.79 9.99 1.12
C SER A 108 -9.33 9.35 -0.19
N SER A 109 -8.05 9.01 -0.28
CA SER A 109 -7.50 8.22 -1.38
C SER A 109 -7.00 6.89 -0.85
N SER A 110 -7.18 5.85 -1.66
CA SER A 110 -6.82 4.44 -1.50
C SER A 110 -5.44 4.11 -0.94
N SER A 111 -4.58 5.12 -0.83
CA SER A 111 -3.14 5.03 -0.61
C SER A 111 -2.68 6.24 0.21
N SER A 112 -3.51 6.72 1.16
CA SER A 112 -3.11 7.79 2.07
C SER A 112 -1.90 7.32 2.88
N PRO A 113 -0.76 8.01 2.84
CA PRO A 113 0.38 7.62 3.66
C PRO A 113 0.00 7.60 5.13
N SER A 114 0.53 6.63 5.85
CA SER A 114 0.48 6.68 7.31
C SER A 114 1.17 7.97 7.76
N VAL A 115 0.67 8.57 8.84
CA VAL A 115 1.31 9.73 9.49
C VAL A 115 2.79 9.41 9.77
N ASP A 116 3.09 8.16 10.09
CA ASP A 116 4.43 7.62 10.34
C ASP A 116 5.39 7.76 9.14
N SER A 117 4.88 7.88 7.92
CA SER A 117 5.67 8.04 6.68
C SER A 117 5.81 9.50 6.23
N LEU A 118 5.22 10.46 6.95
CA LEU A 118 5.29 11.89 6.63
C LEU A 118 6.72 12.41 6.40
N PRO A 119 7.75 12.01 7.18
CA PRO A 119 9.13 12.47 6.95
C PRO A 119 9.67 12.15 5.55
N LEU A 120 9.17 11.10 4.90
CA LEU A 120 9.59 10.67 3.56
C LEU A 120 9.07 11.57 2.44
N TYR A 121 8.10 12.44 2.73
CA TYR A 121 7.52 13.37 1.74
C TYR A 121 8.12 14.78 1.83
N LEU A 122 8.96 15.05 2.83
CA LEU A 122 9.53 16.38 3.08
C LEU A 122 10.66 16.75 2.10
N THR A 123 11.23 15.76 1.42
CA THR A 123 12.27 15.94 0.40
C THR A 123 11.88 15.25 -0.90
N ALA A 124 12.43 15.73 -2.01
CA ALA A 124 12.30 15.07 -3.30
C ALA A 124 13.56 15.26 -4.13
N ARG A 125 13.90 14.24 -4.92
CA ARG A 125 14.87 14.32 -6.00
C ARG A 125 14.16 14.55 -7.33
N ILE A 126 14.76 15.37 -8.18
CA ILE A 126 14.19 15.80 -9.47
C ILE A 126 15.12 15.35 -10.60
N PHE A 127 14.54 14.85 -11.69
CA PHE A 127 15.25 14.40 -12.89
C PHE A 127 14.69 15.14 -14.11
N GLN A 128 15.52 15.93 -14.80
CA GLN A 128 15.16 16.55 -16.09
C GLN A 128 15.39 15.59 -17.26
N HIS A 129 16.29 14.62 -17.06
CA HIS A 129 16.61 13.58 -18.03
C HIS A 129 16.29 12.20 -17.47
N GLU A 130 16.50 11.18 -18.30
CA GLU A 130 16.36 9.80 -17.86
C GLU A 130 17.41 9.49 -16.79
N SER A 131 16.97 9.01 -15.63
CA SER A 131 17.83 8.65 -14.50
C SER A 131 17.46 7.26 -14.00
N THR A 132 18.46 6.50 -13.55
CA THR A 132 18.27 5.09 -13.18
C THR A 132 18.84 4.81 -11.80
N TYR A 133 18.04 4.18 -10.94
CA TYR A 133 18.53 3.50 -9.75
C TYR A 133 18.85 2.04 -10.09
N GLU A 134 20.03 1.57 -9.72
CA GLU A 134 20.48 0.19 -9.89
C GLU A 134 20.71 -0.46 -8.52
N PHE A 135 20.00 -1.54 -8.27
CA PHE A 135 20.08 -2.29 -7.01
C PHE A 135 20.66 -3.68 -7.27
N PRO A 136 21.71 -4.11 -6.55
CA PRO A 136 22.08 -5.52 -6.53
C PRO A 136 20.96 -6.33 -5.84
N ILE A 137 20.70 -7.54 -6.31
CA ILE A 137 19.65 -8.41 -5.75
C ILE A 137 20.30 -9.71 -5.28
N PHE A 138 20.27 -9.92 -3.96
CA PHE A 138 20.86 -11.07 -3.29
C PHE A 138 19.94 -12.29 -3.31
N LYS A 139 18.62 -12.09 -3.19
CA LYS A 139 17.62 -13.16 -3.28
C LYS A 139 16.65 -12.89 -4.44
N PRO A 140 16.91 -13.44 -5.64
CA PRO A 140 15.93 -13.41 -6.72
C PRO A 140 14.57 -13.96 -6.28
N GLY A 141 13.50 -13.36 -6.79
CA GLY A 141 12.13 -13.67 -6.40
C GLY A 141 11.26 -12.41 -6.33
N ARG A 142 10.16 -12.50 -5.58
CA ARG A 142 9.24 -11.37 -5.42
C ARG A 142 9.82 -10.29 -4.53
N HIS A 143 9.64 -9.04 -4.95
CA HIS A 143 10.05 -7.86 -4.20
C HIS A 143 8.91 -6.85 -4.16
N TRP A 144 8.74 -6.22 -3.00
CA TRP A 144 7.96 -5.01 -2.86
C TRP A 144 8.75 -3.84 -3.42
N LEU A 145 8.15 -3.15 -4.38
CA LEU A 145 8.58 -1.83 -4.85
C LEU A 145 7.56 -0.80 -4.38
N ARG A 146 7.97 0.08 -3.47
CA ARG A 146 7.13 1.18 -2.98
C ARG A 146 7.71 2.52 -3.40
N LEU A 147 6.87 3.37 -3.96
CA LEU A 147 7.25 4.68 -4.49
C LEU A 147 6.39 5.75 -3.83
N TYR A 148 7.06 6.82 -3.38
CA TYR A 148 6.45 7.92 -2.63
C TYR A 148 6.53 9.21 -3.46
N PHE A 149 5.39 9.85 -3.69
CA PHE A 149 5.30 11.08 -4.47
C PHE A 149 4.50 12.15 -3.74
N HIS A 150 5.11 13.32 -3.56
CA HIS A 150 4.45 14.54 -3.16
C HIS A 150 5.15 15.74 -3.83
N PRO A 151 4.43 16.51 -4.67
CA PRO A 151 5.03 17.60 -5.43
C PRO A 151 5.37 18.77 -4.51
N LEU A 152 6.67 18.94 -4.25
CA LEU A 152 7.23 20.02 -3.44
C LEU A 152 7.49 21.31 -4.25
N PRO A 153 7.41 22.49 -3.61
CA PRO A 153 7.70 23.75 -4.26
C PRO A 153 9.19 23.87 -4.61
N ASN A 154 9.51 24.19 -5.86
CA ASN A 154 10.87 24.46 -6.31
C ASN A 154 10.89 25.69 -7.23
N GLN A 155 11.98 26.48 -7.17
CA GLN A 155 12.09 27.74 -7.91
C GLN A 155 12.15 27.57 -9.44
N LYS A 156 12.69 26.44 -9.91
CA LYS A 156 12.89 26.15 -11.33
C LYS A 156 11.92 25.11 -11.87
N TYR A 157 11.55 24.13 -11.05
CA TYR A 157 10.75 22.98 -11.47
C TYR A 157 9.41 22.98 -10.76
N ASN A 158 8.32 23.18 -11.50
CA ASN A 158 6.99 23.09 -10.93
C ASN A 158 6.53 21.62 -10.87
N LEU A 159 6.76 20.92 -9.75
CA LEU A 159 6.47 19.49 -9.61
C LEU A 159 5.01 19.09 -9.91
N LEU A 160 4.07 20.03 -9.86
CA LEU A 160 2.67 19.81 -10.26
C LEU A 160 2.46 19.60 -11.77
N THR A 161 3.43 20.01 -12.60
CA THR A 161 3.40 19.83 -14.07
C THR A 161 4.29 18.68 -14.54
N ALA A 162 4.83 17.89 -13.60
CA ALA A 162 5.65 16.73 -13.90
C ALA A 162 4.81 15.65 -14.60
N VAL A 163 5.33 15.12 -15.71
CA VAL A 163 4.74 13.99 -16.44
C VAL A 163 5.88 13.06 -16.83
N PHE A 164 5.85 11.84 -16.29
CA PHE A 164 6.94 10.88 -16.48
C PHE A 164 6.44 9.44 -16.39
N SER A 165 7.26 8.51 -16.86
CA SER A 165 7.03 7.07 -16.69
C SER A 165 8.12 6.47 -15.80
N VAL A 166 7.79 5.38 -15.11
CA VAL A 166 8.73 4.61 -14.29
C VAL A 166 8.70 3.16 -14.75
N THR A 167 9.88 2.61 -15.03
CA THR A 167 10.05 1.21 -15.43
C THR A 167 11.01 0.50 -14.50
N ALA A 168 10.61 -0.67 -14.01
CA ALA A 168 11.44 -1.63 -13.30
C ALA A 168 11.88 -2.72 -14.28
N ASP A 169 13.11 -2.64 -14.76
CA ASP A 169 13.63 -3.36 -15.94
C ASP A 169 12.70 -3.25 -17.16
N THR A 170 11.96 -4.32 -17.44
CA THR A 170 11.00 -4.41 -18.55
C THR A 170 9.56 -4.14 -18.14
N THR A 171 9.29 -4.04 -16.84
CA THR A 171 7.95 -3.81 -16.29
C THR A 171 7.70 -2.32 -16.16
N VAL A 172 6.69 -1.82 -16.86
CA VAL A 172 6.21 -0.44 -16.66
C VAL A 172 5.34 -0.41 -15.41
N VAL A 173 5.81 0.26 -14.35
CA VAL A 173 5.04 0.40 -13.09
C VAL A 173 4.26 1.71 -13.05
N LEU A 174 4.72 2.75 -13.75
CA LEU A 174 3.99 4.00 -13.93
C LEU A 174 4.12 4.46 -15.39
N ASN A 175 3.01 4.88 -15.99
CA ASN A 175 2.98 5.37 -17.37
C ASN A 175 2.30 6.73 -17.45
N GLN A 176 3.00 7.73 -18.01
CA GLN A 176 2.50 9.11 -18.11
C GLN A 176 1.93 9.65 -16.79
N PHE A 177 2.58 9.30 -15.68
CA PHE A 177 2.16 9.64 -14.33
C PHE A 177 2.36 11.13 -14.03
N SER A 178 1.39 11.72 -13.34
CA SER A 178 1.40 13.10 -12.84
C SER A 178 0.73 13.16 -11.46
N VAL A 179 1.12 14.15 -10.65
CA VAL A 179 0.46 14.49 -9.38
C VAL A 179 0.00 15.94 -9.46
N GLU A 180 -1.30 16.14 -9.71
CA GLU A 180 -1.86 17.44 -10.13
C GLU A 180 -2.17 18.40 -8.96
N ASN A 181 -1.94 17.99 -7.71
CA ASN A 181 -2.13 18.84 -6.53
C ASN A 181 -1.04 18.59 -5.48
N ASN A 182 -0.85 19.57 -4.60
CA ASN A 182 0.11 19.51 -3.48
C ASN A 182 -0.58 19.23 -2.14
N THR A 183 -1.84 18.80 -2.15
CA THR A 183 -2.59 18.43 -0.95
C THR A 183 -2.65 16.91 -0.77
N THR A 184 -2.32 16.15 -1.82
CA THR A 184 -2.25 14.70 -1.80
C THR A 184 -0.81 14.23 -1.77
N MET A 185 -0.61 13.17 -1.01
CA MET A 185 0.61 12.37 -1.04
C MET A 185 0.22 11.04 -1.67
N VAL A 186 0.99 10.61 -2.66
CA VAL A 186 0.70 9.42 -3.44
C VAL A 186 1.71 8.35 -3.06
N PHE A 187 1.19 7.25 -2.52
CA PHE A 187 1.92 6.02 -2.26
C PHE A 187 1.55 4.99 -3.32
N LYS A 188 2.56 4.38 -3.95
CA LYS A 188 2.38 3.29 -4.91
C LYS A 188 3.13 2.05 -4.44
N GLU A 189 2.44 0.92 -4.35
CA GLU A 189 3.02 -0.35 -3.92
C GLU A 189 2.83 -1.40 -5.01
N TYR A 190 3.94 -2.00 -5.42
CA TYR A 190 3.96 -3.06 -6.42
C TYR A 190 4.66 -4.30 -5.87
N LEU A 191 4.17 -5.47 -6.25
CA LEU A 191 4.87 -6.73 -6.08
C LEU A 191 5.41 -7.17 -7.44
N ILE A 192 6.71 -7.04 -7.64
CA ILE A 192 7.41 -7.37 -8.88
C ILE A 192 8.23 -8.64 -8.71
N ASN A 193 8.38 -9.43 -9.79
CA ASN A 193 9.23 -10.61 -9.79
C ASN A 193 10.57 -10.30 -10.44
N ILE A 194 11.67 -10.53 -9.71
CA ILE A 194 13.03 -10.25 -10.16
C ILE A 194 13.80 -11.56 -10.30
N SER A 195 14.19 -11.90 -11.52
CA SER A 195 14.94 -13.14 -11.81
C SER A 195 16.45 -12.94 -11.93
N SER A 196 16.90 -11.69 -12.08
CA SER A 196 18.30 -11.29 -12.21
C SER A 196 18.95 -11.03 -10.85
N ASN A 197 20.27 -10.87 -10.86
CA ASN A 197 21.09 -10.43 -9.72
C ASN A 197 21.10 -8.90 -9.53
N GLY A 198 20.23 -8.20 -10.24
CA GLY A 198 20.11 -6.75 -10.18
C GLY A 198 18.75 -6.29 -10.71
N LEU A 199 18.33 -5.11 -10.28
CA LEU A 199 17.13 -4.43 -10.74
C LEU A 199 17.48 -2.99 -11.12
N SER A 200 17.05 -2.55 -12.30
CA SER A 200 17.11 -1.16 -12.72
C SER A 200 15.73 -0.50 -12.62
N ILE A 201 15.61 0.55 -11.82
CA ILE A 201 14.41 1.39 -11.74
C ILE A 201 14.69 2.71 -12.44
N LYS A 202 14.02 2.93 -13.55
CA LYS A 202 14.29 4.04 -14.46
C LYS A 202 13.14 5.03 -14.45
N PHE A 203 13.49 6.30 -14.28
CA PHE A 203 12.58 7.44 -14.33
C PHE A 203 12.79 8.17 -15.66
N SER A 204 11.76 8.20 -16.50
CA SER A 204 11.82 8.77 -17.85
C SER A 204 10.81 9.92 -17.99
N PRO A 205 11.27 11.19 -17.90
CA PRO A 205 10.44 12.35 -18.20
C PRO A 205 9.87 12.31 -19.63
N ILE A 206 8.64 12.80 -19.83
CA ILE A 206 8.01 12.85 -21.15
C ILE A 206 8.17 14.23 -21.78
N GLY A 207 8.75 14.27 -22.98
CA GLY A 207 8.98 15.52 -23.72
C GLY A 207 9.93 16.45 -22.96
N ASN A 208 9.50 17.70 -22.73
CA ASN A 208 10.26 18.70 -21.96
C ASN A 208 9.81 18.78 -20.49
N SER A 209 9.18 17.71 -19.96
CA SER A 209 8.80 17.63 -18.55
C SER A 209 9.98 17.18 -17.68
N PHE A 210 9.70 16.81 -16.44
CA PHE A 210 10.65 16.28 -15.46
C PHE A 210 9.97 15.17 -14.65
N ALA A 211 10.78 14.32 -14.04
CA ALA A 211 10.37 13.31 -13.08
C ALA A 211 10.79 13.74 -11.67
N PHE A 212 10.11 13.20 -10.66
CA PHE A 212 10.52 13.37 -9.28
C PHE A 212 10.14 12.15 -8.46
N ILE A 213 10.82 11.98 -7.33
CA ILE A 213 10.56 10.91 -6.36
C ILE A 213 10.95 11.42 -4.96
N ASN A 214 10.12 11.12 -3.97
CA ASN A 214 10.36 11.51 -2.57
C ASN A 214 11.06 10.39 -1.80
N ALA A 215 10.64 9.13 -1.99
CA ALA A 215 11.29 7.98 -1.38
C ALA A 215 11.05 6.69 -2.19
N ILE A 216 11.95 5.73 -2.02
CA ILE A 216 11.89 4.40 -2.63
C ILE A 216 12.08 3.34 -1.54
N GLU A 217 11.22 2.33 -1.52
CA GLU A 217 11.50 1.06 -0.85
C GLU A 217 11.60 -0.04 -1.90
N LEU A 218 12.69 -0.81 -1.87
CA LEU A 218 12.82 -2.06 -2.58
C LEU A 218 13.19 -3.16 -1.59
N ILE A 219 12.24 -4.05 -1.33
CA ILE A 219 12.33 -5.01 -0.23
C ILE A 219 11.97 -6.40 -0.75
N SER A 220 12.81 -7.41 -0.54
CA SER A 220 12.47 -8.81 -0.85
C SER A 220 11.21 -9.22 -0.11
N ALA A 221 10.25 -9.89 -0.76
CA ALA A 221 9.05 -10.39 -0.12
C ALA A 221 9.25 -11.81 0.42
N PRO A 222 8.52 -12.22 1.47
CA PRO A 222 8.48 -13.60 1.92
C PRO A 222 7.96 -14.54 0.81
N ASP A 223 8.50 -15.77 0.79
CA ASP A 223 8.02 -16.80 -0.13
C ASP A 223 6.58 -17.22 0.23
N GLY A 224 5.78 -17.55 -0.78
CA GLY A 224 4.41 -18.04 -0.57
C GLY A 224 3.38 -16.96 -0.14
N LEU A 225 3.74 -15.67 -0.20
CA LEU A 225 2.81 -14.58 0.15
C LEU A 225 1.62 -14.47 -0.82
N ILE A 226 1.89 -14.66 -2.11
CA ILE A 226 0.89 -14.68 -3.19
C ILE A 226 1.26 -15.85 -4.11
N PRO A 227 0.30 -16.64 -4.61
CA PRO A 227 0.56 -17.74 -5.54
C PRO A 227 1.47 -17.31 -6.68
N ASP A 228 2.38 -18.19 -7.11
CA ASP A 228 3.38 -17.86 -8.12
C ASP A 228 2.72 -17.41 -9.43
N SER A 229 2.91 -16.13 -9.76
CA SER A 229 2.50 -15.51 -11.01
C SER A 229 3.69 -14.73 -11.55
N SER A 230 3.97 -14.85 -12.85
CA SER A 230 5.01 -14.03 -13.50
C SER A 230 4.65 -12.54 -13.56
N ASN A 231 3.39 -12.20 -13.30
CA ASN A 231 2.89 -10.83 -13.43
C ASN A 231 3.30 -9.99 -12.21
N ALA A 232 3.67 -8.74 -12.50
CA ALA A 232 3.71 -7.69 -11.50
C ALA A 232 2.29 -7.35 -11.04
N LEU A 233 2.13 -7.05 -9.75
CA LEU A 233 0.85 -6.68 -9.15
C LEU A 233 0.97 -5.27 -8.57
N GLU A 234 0.00 -4.41 -8.82
CA GLU A 234 -0.17 -3.15 -8.08
C GLU A 234 -1.17 -3.40 -6.96
N VAL A 235 -0.81 -3.02 -5.73
CA VAL A 235 -1.73 -3.11 -4.59
C VAL A 235 -2.64 -1.89 -4.61
N SER A 236 -3.94 -2.14 -4.72
CA SER A 236 -4.94 -1.08 -4.60
C SER A 236 -5.27 -0.76 -3.14
N TYR A 237 -5.52 -1.78 -2.32
CA TYR A 237 -5.94 -1.63 -0.93
C TYR A 237 -5.49 -2.81 -0.06
N TRP A 238 -5.16 -2.52 1.19
CA TRP A 238 -5.13 -3.48 2.30
C TRP A 238 -6.25 -3.12 3.26
N LEU A 239 -7.15 -4.05 3.57
CA LEU A 239 -8.33 -3.79 4.39
C LEU A 239 -8.32 -4.63 5.67
N ASN A 240 -8.54 -3.97 6.81
CA ASN A 240 -8.80 -4.60 8.09
C ASN A 240 -10.30 -4.56 8.39
N VAL A 241 -11.01 -5.60 7.95
CA VAL A 241 -12.48 -5.68 8.01
C VAL A 241 -12.98 -5.67 9.46
N GLY A 242 -13.90 -4.75 9.77
CA GLY A 242 -14.48 -4.57 11.11
C GLY A 242 -13.46 -4.12 12.16
N GLY A 243 -12.31 -3.63 11.72
CA GLY A 243 -11.17 -3.31 12.58
C GLY A 243 -10.61 -1.90 12.35
N PRO A 244 -9.81 -1.40 13.30
CA PRO A 244 -9.16 -0.10 13.17
C PRO A 244 -8.01 -0.16 12.16
N ILE A 245 -7.46 1.02 11.82
CA ILE A 245 -6.25 1.11 11.01
C ILE A 245 -5.08 0.37 11.69
N ILE A 246 -4.33 -0.41 10.91
CA ILE A 246 -3.07 -1.03 11.36
C ILE A 246 -1.94 -0.33 10.60
N THR A 247 -1.00 0.27 11.34
CA THR A 247 0.14 0.99 10.77
C THR A 247 1.34 0.07 10.56
N PRO A 248 2.37 0.50 9.80
CA PRO A 248 3.60 -0.27 9.59
C PRO A 248 4.29 -0.73 10.87
N GLN A 249 4.13 -0.01 11.98
CA GLN A 249 4.68 -0.38 13.28
C GLN A 249 4.09 -1.69 13.84
N ASN A 250 2.83 -1.98 13.50
CA ASN A 250 2.08 -3.14 13.96
C ASN A 250 1.90 -4.22 12.88
N ASP A 251 2.50 -4.03 11.70
CA ASP A 251 2.50 -5.00 10.60
C ASP A 251 3.86 -5.70 10.44
N THR A 252 3.84 -6.93 9.93
CA THR A 252 5.05 -7.74 9.74
C THR A 252 5.89 -7.35 8.52
N LEU A 253 5.28 -6.67 7.53
CA LEU A 253 5.87 -6.28 6.25
C LEU A 253 5.74 -4.77 5.99
N TRP A 254 5.56 -3.97 7.05
CA TRP A 254 5.40 -2.52 6.98
C TRP A 254 4.26 -2.04 6.08
N ARG A 255 3.17 -2.81 6.01
CA ARG A 255 1.93 -2.43 5.31
C ARG A 255 1.05 -1.58 6.21
N THR A 256 0.16 -0.81 5.59
CA THR A 256 -0.92 -0.10 6.26
C THR A 256 -2.24 -0.76 5.89
N TRP A 257 -2.96 -1.31 6.87
CA TRP A 257 -4.30 -1.88 6.67
C TRP A 257 -5.35 -0.85 7.05
N LEU A 258 -6.21 -0.46 6.10
CA LEU A 258 -7.25 0.53 6.27
C LEU A 258 -8.52 -0.11 6.84
N PRO A 259 -9.30 0.62 7.66
CA PRO A 259 -10.68 0.23 7.94
C PRO A 259 -11.48 0.13 6.64
N ASP A 260 -12.39 -0.83 6.60
CA ASP A 260 -13.24 -1.10 5.44
C ASP A 260 -14.48 -0.19 5.34
N THR A 261 -14.85 0.50 6.43
CA THR A 261 -16.06 1.35 6.52
C THR A 261 -16.24 2.33 5.35
N GLN A 262 -15.15 2.91 4.82
CA GLN A 262 -15.22 3.87 3.69
C GLN A 262 -15.57 3.22 2.34
N PHE A 263 -15.51 1.88 2.27
CA PHE A 263 -15.81 1.08 1.08
C PHE A 263 -17.19 0.42 1.16
N MET A 264 -17.90 0.55 2.28
CA MET A 264 -19.21 -0.06 2.48
C MET A 264 -20.32 0.81 1.89
N GLU A 265 -21.19 0.19 1.10
CA GLU A 265 -22.41 0.86 0.61
C GLU A 265 -23.48 0.95 1.70
N PHE A 266 -23.56 -0.04 2.59
CA PHE A 266 -24.56 -0.13 3.66
C PHE A 266 -23.94 -0.49 5.01
N PRO A 267 -23.27 0.47 5.68
CA PRO A 267 -22.59 0.23 6.96
C PRO A 267 -23.57 -0.14 8.09
N GLU A 268 -24.83 0.30 8.04
CA GLU A 268 -25.84 -0.02 9.05
C GLU A 268 -26.26 -1.50 9.03
N GLY A 269 -25.96 -2.21 7.93
CA GLY A 269 -26.23 -3.64 7.77
C GLY A 269 -25.16 -4.54 8.38
N ALA A 270 -24.04 -3.98 8.84
CA ALA A 270 -22.94 -4.72 9.40
C ALA A 270 -22.76 -4.44 10.89
N LYS A 271 -22.12 -5.37 11.57
CA LYS A 271 -21.76 -5.27 12.97
C LYS A 271 -20.35 -5.81 13.16
N ASP A 272 -19.49 -4.96 13.71
CA ASP A 272 -18.13 -5.33 14.05
C ASP A 272 -18.11 -6.41 15.15
N VAL A 273 -17.28 -7.42 14.94
CA VAL A 273 -16.93 -8.41 15.95
C VAL A 273 -15.42 -8.41 16.14
N SER A 274 -14.99 -8.48 17.40
CA SER A 274 -13.57 -8.45 17.75
C SER A 274 -13.23 -9.46 18.82
N GLY A 275 -11.99 -9.96 18.75
CA GLY A 275 -11.34 -10.80 19.74
C GLY A 275 -9.96 -10.24 20.09
N ALA A 276 -9.28 -10.89 21.04
CA ALA A 276 -7.95 -10.47 21.45
C ALA A 276 -6.89 -10.95 20.43
N PRO A 277 -6.03 -10.08 19.86
CA PRO A 277 -5.06 -10.50 18.84
C PRO A 277 -4.06 -11.58 19.30
N ASN A 278 -3.82 -11.70 20.61
CA ASN A 278 -2.91 -12.69 21.17
C ASN A 278 -3.49 -14.12 21.21
N ILE A 279 -4.80 -14.30 21.01
CA ILE A 279 -5.41 -15.63 20.91
C ILE A 279 -5.32 -16.23 19.51
N ILE A 280 -4.95 -15.42 18.50
CA ILE A 280 -4.76 -15.86 17.12
C ILE A 280 -3.55 -16.80 17.05
N LYS A 281 -3.75 -18.00 16.52
CA LYS A 281 -2.72 -19.02 16.36
C LYS A 281 -2.51 -19.33 14.89
N TYR A 282 -1.29 -19.07 14.42
CA TYR A 282 -0.84 -19.53 13.10
C TYR A 282 -0.40 -20.98 13.20
N SER A 283 -0.98 -21.85 12.38
CA SER A 283 -0.61 -23.26 12.36
C SER A 283 0.77 -23.42 11.72
N ALA A 284 1.66 -24.20 12.35
CA ALA A 284 2.97 -24.49 11.78
C ALA A 284 2.80 -25.25 10.44
N GLY A 285 3.32 -24.67 9.35
CA GLY A 285 3.12 -25.22 7.99
C GLY A 285 1.71 -25.06 7.44
N GLY A 286 0.85 -24.26 8.10
CA GLY A 286 -0.46 -23.91 7.60
C GLY A 286 -0.38 -22.85 6.49
N GLU A 287 -1.49 -22.69 5.76
CA GLU A 287 -1.59 -21.72 4.65
C GLU A 287 -1.56 -20.28 5.16
N ALA A 288 -2.08 -20.01 6.36
CA ALA A 288 -2.05 -18.69 6.98
C ALA A 288 -0.77 -18.49 7.80
N THR A 289 -0.04 -17.41 7.50
CA THR A 289 1.19 -17.02 8.20
C THR A 289 1.09 -15.57 8.68
N PRO A 290 1.89 -15.17 9.69
CA PRO A 290 1.96 -13.76 10.12
C PRO A 290 2.34 -12.80 8.98
N PHE A 291 3.08 -13.29 7.97
CA PHE A 291 3.48 -12.48 6.83
C PHE A 291 2.33 -12.20 5.87
N ILE A 292 1.38 -13.14 5.73
CA ILE A 292 0.17 -12.93 4.93
C ILE A 292 -0.67 -11.80 5.54
N ALA A 293 -0.94 -11.85 6.84
CA ALA A 293 -1.56 -10.75 7.57
C ALA A 293 -1.19 -10.83 9.06
N PRO A 294 -1.07 -9.70 9.76
CA PRO A 294 -0.78 -9.68 11.19
C PRO A 294 -2.00 -10.20 11.97
N ASN A 295 -1.77 -10.61 13.21
CA ASN A 295 -2.83 -11.15 14.08
C ASN A 295 -3.97 -10.16 14.31
N TRP A 296 -3.68 -8.86 14.27
CA TRP A 296 -4.68 -7.80 14.34
C TRP A 296 -5.76 -7.89 13.25
N VAL A 297 -5.41 -8.36 12.05
CA VAL A 297 -6.39 -8.55 10.95
C VAL A 297 -7.34 -9.70 11.25
N TYR A 298 -6.84 -10.82 11.75
CA TYR A 298 -7.66 -11.98 12.09
C TYR A 298 -8.42 -11.82 13.42
N ALA A 299 -8.13 -10.76 14.18
CA ALA A 299 -8.77 -10.47 15.45
C ALA A 299 -10.09 -9.69 15.28
N THR A 300 -10.38 -9.20 14.08
CA THR A 300 -11.59 -8.43 13.77
C THR A 300 -12.28 -9.03 12.55
N ALA A 301 -13.60 -8.86 12.49
CA ALA A 301 -14.41 -9.17 11.32
C ALA A 301 -15.71 -8.36 11.39
N GLU A 302 -16.50 -8.39 10.31
CA GLU A 302 -17.88 -7.92 10.31
C GLU A 302 -18.83 -9.10 10.13
N GLU A 303 -19.94 -9.07 10.85
CA GLU A 303 -21.09 -9.95 10.64
C GLU A 303 -22.31 -9.14 10.18
N MET A 304 -23.27 -9.80 9.53
CA MET A 304 -24.55 -9.16 9.22
C MET A 304 -25.24 -8.73 10.53
N ALA A 305 -25.62 -7.46 10.62
CA ALA A 305 -26.44 -6.96 11.70
C ALA A 305 -27.79 -7.69 11.71
N ASP A 306 -28.33 -7.95 12.90
CA ASP A 306 -29.67 -8.51 13.04
C ASP A 306 -30.70 -7.49 12.53
N PRO A 307 -31.42 -7.77 11.44
CA PRO A 307 -32.38 -6.83 10.89
C PRO A 307 -33.69 -6.80 11.68
N GLY A 308 -33.85 -7.62 12.72
CA GLY A 308 -35.07 -7.72 13.52
C GLY A 308 -36.26 -8.29 12.74
N VAL A 309 -36.01 -8.99 11.63
CA VAL A 309 -37.01 -9.63 10.76
C VAL A 309 -36.67 -11.10 10.52
N ALA A 310 -37.69 -11.93 10.33
CA ALA A 310 -37.55 -13.38 10.21
C ALA A 310 -36.77 -13.84 8.96
N ASP A 311 -36.82 -13.06 7.88
CA ASP A 311 -36.11 -13.32 6.62
C ASP A 311 -35.26 -12.10 6.24
N ALA A 312 -33.96 -12.20 6.50
CA ALA A 312 -32.97 -11.19 6.14
C ALA A 312 -32.51 -11.43 4.68
N ASN A 313 -32.85 -10.51 3.77
CA ASN A 313 -32.30 -10.48 2.40
C ASN A 313 -31.77 -9.07 2.10
N PHE A 314 -30.57 -8.75 2.57
CA PHE A 314 -29.85 -7.56 2.12
C PHE A 314 -28.40 -7.93 1.83
N ASN A 315 -27.84 -7.33 0.79
CA ASN A 315 -26.46 -7.55 0.36
C ASN A 315 -25.58 -6.49 1.01
N LEU A 316 -24.43 -6.89 1.57
CA LEU A 316 -23.44 -5.98 2.13
C LEU A 316 -22.50 -5.38 1.06
N THR A 317 -22.74 -5.69 -0.23
CA THR A 317 -21.91 -5.35 -1.40
C THR A 317 -22.73 -4.98 -2.61
#